data_AF-A0AAV7I9E7-F1
#
_entry.id   AF-A0AAV7I9E7-F1
#
_cell.length_a   1.000
_cell.length_b   1.000
_cell.length_c   1.000
_cell.angle_alpha   90.00
_cell.angle_beta   90.00
_cell.angle_gamma   90.00
#
_symmetry.space_group_name_H-M   'P 1'
#
loop_
_entity.id
_entity.type
_entity.pdbx_description
1 polymer ?
#
loop_
_entity_poly.entity_id
_entity_poly.type
_entity_poly.pdbx_seq_one_letter_code
_entity_poly.pdbx_strand_id
1 'polypeptide(L)'
;MTLRSKLKAHEKKYTKSAEKKTYKGPSKPLKSDSENFNRADMDLKIFTLKLKNPNDTNKPLIVSLMDETREFRRYWINTKHPTITEIFEEYPRLLDYNGERIDREFQSMYPKVADNFISLFPTSYMEKILYYVEKNRADLFLKSSFIKDSK
;
A
#
# COMPACT_ATOMS: atom_id res chain seq x y z
N MET A 1 -24.27 -7.37 -40.50
CA MET A 1 -23.44 -8.56 -40.20
C MET A 1 -21.98 -8.20 -40.44
N THR A 2 -21.16 -8.08 -39.39
CA THR A 2 -19.73 -7.77 -39.52
C THR A 2 -18.91 -9.06 -39.39
N LEU A 3 -18.18 -9.38 -40.45
CA LEU A 3 -17.36 -10.59 -40.58
C LEU A 3 -16.13 -10.50 -39.65
N ARG A 4 -16.08 -11.37 -38.64
CA ARG A 4 -14.90 -11.57 -37.78
C ARG A 4 -13.89 -12.43 -38.55
N SER A 5 -12.80 -11.82 -39.03
CA SER A 5 -11.69 -12.54 -39.66
C SER A 5 -11.00 -13.47 -38.65
N LYS A 6 -11.07 -14.79 -38.88
CA LYS A 6 -10.33 -15.80 -38.09
C LYS A 6 -8.88 -15.85 -38.58
N LEU A 7 -7.98 -15.12 -37.94
CA LEU A 7 -6.52 -15.26 -38.17
C LEU A 7 -6.07 -16.69 -37.80
N LYS A 8 -5.26 -17.31 -38.67
CA LYS A 8 -4.73 -18.67 -38.47
C LYS A 8 -3.63 -18.65 -37.39
N ALA A 9 -3.42 -19.78 -36.73
CA ALA A 9 -2.55 -19.89 -35.55
C ALA A 9 -1.11 -19.36 -35.76
N HIS A 10 -0.58 -19.41 -36.99
CA HIS A 10 0.77 -18.95 -37.33
C HIS A 10 0.88 -17.43 -37.58
N GLU A 11 -0.24 -16.73 -37.75
CA GLU A 11 -0.28 -15.26 -37.91
C GLU A 11 -0.35 -14.54 -36.57
N LYS A 12 -0.60 -15.30 -35.48
CA LYS A 12 -0.56 -14.77 -34.13
C LYS A 12 0.90 -14.61 -33.72
N LYS A 13 1.46 -13.42 -33.92
CA LYS A 13 2.71 -12.99 -33.25
C LYS A 13 2.47 -12.88 -31.74
N TYR A 14 2.36 -14.03 -31.06
CA TYR A 14 2.54 -14.08 -29.62
C TYR A 14 4.03 -13.88 -29.36
N THR A 15 4.41 -12.65 -29.01
CA THR A 15 5.62 -12.45 -28.21
C THR A 15 5.47 -13.35 -26.98
N LYS A 16 6.38 -14.31 -26.79
CA LYS A 16 6.45 -15.11 -25.56
C LYS A 16 6.43 -14.12 -24.40
N SER A 17 5.28 -14.02 -23.72
CA SER A 17 5.17 -13.27 -22.47
C SER A 17 6.28 -13.79 -21.58
N ALA A 18 7.15 -12.91 -21.11
CA ALA A 18 8.13 -13.21 -20.08
C ALA A 18 7.46 -14.10 -19.03
N GLU A 19 8.14 -15.18 -18.67
CA GLU A 19 7.67 -16.15 -17.68
C GLU A 19 6.98 -15.42 -16.54
N LYS A 20 5.66 -15.64 -16.41
CA LYS A 20 4.91 -15.13 -15.27
C LYS A 20 5.53 -15.82 -14.06
N LYS A 21 6.44 -15.13 -13.36
CA LYS A 21 6.88 -15.52 -12.02
C LYS A 21 5.61 -15.68 -11.22
N THR A 22 5.19 -16.91 -11.00
CA THR A 22 4.05 -17.20 -10.15
C THR A 22 4.45 -16.74 -8.77
N TYR A 23 3.84 -15.63 -8.35
CA TYR A 23 3.99 -15.14 -7.00
C TYR A 23 3.47 -16.23 -6.07
N LYS A 24 4.39 -16.99 -5.48
CA LYS A 24 4.09 -17.75 -4.28
C LYS A 24 3.85 -16.69 -3.23
N GLY A 25 2.61 -16.62 -2.73
CA GLY A 25 2.16 -15.68 -1.71
C GLY A 25 3.13 -15.53 -0.54
N PRO A 26 2.91 -14.57 0.37
CA PRO A 26 3.87 -14.24 1.42
C PRO A 26 4.44 -15.49 2.08
N SER A 27 5.76 -15.63 1.99
CA SER A 27 6.49 -16.78 2.50
C SER A 27 6.48 -16.71 4.02
N LYS A 28 5.46 -17.35 4.62
CA LYS A 28 5.24 -17.53 6.07
C LYS A 28 4.98 -16.23 6.84
N PRO A 29 4.15 -16.27 7.91
CA PRO A 29 4.16 -15.21 8.92
C PRO A 29 5.60 -15.03 9.39
N LEU A 30 6.04 -13.78 9.60
CA LEU A 30 7.28 -13.52 10.31
C LEU A 30 7.24 -14.39 11.57
N LYS A 31 8.22 -15.30 11.70
CA LYS A 31 8.55 -15.81 13.02
C LYS A 31 8.95 -14.57 13.81
N SER A 32 8.07 -14.15 14.71
CA SER A 32 8.31 -12.99 15.55
C SER A 32 9.43 -13.34 16.50
N ASP A 33 10.67 -13.00 16.14
CA ASP A 33 11.76 -12.85 17.11
C ASP A 33 11.53 -11.58 17.97
N SER A 34 10.27 -11.22 18.24
CA SER A 34 9.84 -9.85 18.56
C SER A 34 9.52 -9.62 20.04
N GLU A 35 10.17 -10.36 20.94
CA GLU A 35 9.95 -10.18 22.38
C GLU A 35 10.98 -9.26 23.05
N ASN A 36 11.97 -8.73 22.32
CA ASN A 36 13.03 -7.92 22.93
C ASN A 36 13.08 -6.48 22.39
N PHE A 37 11.93 -5.87 22.13
CA PHE A 37 11.87 -4.43 21.92
C PHE A 37 12.11 -3.71 23.25
N ASN A 38 13.02 -2.74 23.27
CA ASN A 38 13.06 -1.79 24.37
C ASN A 38 11.81 -0.91 24.27
N ARG A 39 10.79 -1.25 25.08
CA ARG A 39 9.48 -0.59 25.03
C ARG A 39 9.56 0.91 25.30
N ALA A 40 10.38 1.32 26.27
CA ALA A 40 10.54 2.73 26.60
C ALA A 40 11.18 3.53 25.45
N ASP A 41 12.16 2.94 24.76
CA ASP A 41 12.77 3.54 23.56
C ASP A 41 11.74 3.67 22.42
N MET A 42 10.96 2.61 22.16
CA MET A 42 9.94 2.64 21.11
C MET A 42 8.84 3.66 21.41
N ASP A 43 8.34 3.69 22.64
CA ASP A 43 7.32 4.65 23.07
C ASP A 43 7.82 6.10 22.94
N LEU A 44 9.11 6.37 23.26
CA LEU A 44 9.73 7.68 23.06
C LEU A 44 9.82 8.08 21.57
N LYS A 45 10.17 7.13 20.69
CA LYS A 45 10.24 7.36 19.25
C LYS A 45 8.86 7.66 18.66
N ILE A 46 7.84 6.91 19.08
CA ILE A 46 6.44 7.13 18.67
C ILE A 46 5.94 8.49 19.17
N PHE A 47 6.23 8.83 20.42
CA PHE A 47 5.90 10.15 20.97
C PHE A 47 6.57 11.28 20.17
N THR A 48 7.85 11.09 19.81
CA THR A 48 8.59 12.05 18.97
C THR A 48 7.94 12.20 17.60
N LEU A 49 7.51 11.11 16.97
CA LEU A 49 6.77 11.13 15.69
C LEU A 49 5.48 11.96 15.81
N LYS A 50 4.72 11.80 16.90
CA LYS A 50 3.47 12.56 17.13
C LYS A 50 3.73 14.07 17.25
N LEU A 51 4.84 14.48 17.86
CA LEU A 51 5.15 15.90 18.11
C LEU A 51 5.79 16.62 16.91
N LYS A 52 6.57 15.92 16.07
CA LYS A 52 7.35 16.57 15.01
C LYS A 52 6.50 16.90 13.78
N ASN A 53 6.45 18.17 13.39
CA ASN A 53 5.74 18.60 12.18
C ASN A 53 6.41 18.05 10.91
N PRO A 54 5.63 17.52 9.94
CA PRO A 54 6.15 17.03 8.67
C PRO A 54 6.51 18.22 7.75
N ASN A 55 7.76 18.65 7.84
CA ASN A 55 8.37 19.64 6.94
C ASN A 55 9.73 19.11 6.46
N ASP A 56 10.34 19.79 5.48
CA ASP A 56 11.57 19.29 4.86
C ASP A 56 12.74 19.14 5.84
N THR A 57 12.82 20.01 6.85
CA THR A 57 13.83 19.92 7.92
C THR A 57 13.66 18.66 8.76
N ASN A 58 12.42 18.31 9.13
CA ASN A 58 12.13 17.16 9.98
C ASN A 58 11.98 15.85 9.19
N LYS A 59 11.82 15.93 7.87
CA LYS A 59 11.57 14.76 7.00
C LYS A 59 12.58 13.64 7.22
N PRO A 60 13.91 13.85 7.22
CA PRO A 60 14.86 12.75 7.44
C PRO A 60 14.67 12.04 8.79
N LEU A 61 14.42 12.80 9.87
CA LEU A 61 14.19 12.25 11.20
C LEU A 61 12.90 11.45 11.26
N ILE A 62 11.79 12.00 10.77
CA ILE A 62 10.50 11.33 10.73
C ILE A 62 10.63 10.01 9.95
N VAL A 63 11.34 10.04 8.83
CA VAL A 63 11.58 8.87 7.99
C VAL A 63 12.38 7.80 8.74
N SER A 64 13.45 8.17 9.45
CA SER A 64 14.23 7.23 10.26
C SER A 64 13.38 6.60 11.38
N LEU A 65 12.66 7.42 12.14
CA LEU A 65 11.84 6.94 13.26
C LEU A 65 10.69 6.03 12.78
N MET A 66 10.10 6.32 11.62
CA MET A 66 9.08 5.47 11.00
C MET A 66 9.63 4.09 10.61
N ASP A 67 10.87 4.03 10.15
CA ASP A 67 11.55 2.77 9.81
C ASP A 67 11.94 1.99 11.06
N GLU A 68 12.52 2.66 12.06
CA GLU A 68 12.96 2.05 13.31
C GLU A 68 11.80 1.44 14.13
N THR A 69 10.65 2.11 14.12
CA THR A 69 9.44 1.65 14.82
C THR A 69 8.61 0.65 14.01
N ARG A 70 9.02 0.31 12.77
CA ARG A 70 8.23 -0.52 11.85
C ARG A 70 7.88 -1.88 12.42
N GLU A 71 8.87 -2.64 12.89
CA GLU A 71 8.63 -3.99 13.42
C GLU A 71 7.81 -3.97 14.71
N PHE A 72 8.02 -2.95 15.56
CA PHE A 72 7.21 -2.75 16.76
C PHE A 72 5.74 -2.45 16.42
N ARG A 73 5.49 -1.57 15.44
CA ARG A 73 4.15 -1.27 14.92
C ARG A 73 3.48 -2.52 14.35
N ARG A 74 4.20 -3.32 13.56
CA ARG A 74 3.68 -4.58 13.01
C ARG A 74 3.32 -5.59 14.08
N TYR A 75 4.19 -5.74 15.09
CA TYR A 75 3.90 -6.57 16.25
C TYR A 75 2.63 -6.10 16.96
N TRP A 76 2.51 -4.80 17.24
CA TRP A 76 1.32 -4.23 17.85
C TRP A 76 0.05 -4.47 17.02
N ILE A 77 0.09 -4.25 15.71
CA ILE A 77 -1.04 -4.49 14.81
C ILE A 77 -1.48 -5.97 14.83
N ASN A 78 -0.51 -6.88 14.75
CA ASN A 78 -0.78 -8.32 14.70
C ASN A 78 -1.24 -8.90 16.05
N THR A 79 -0.91 -8.26 17.16
CA THR A 79 -1.24 -8.75 18.51
C THR A 79 -2.44 -8.07 19.15
N LYS A 80 -2.66 -6.79 18.84
CA LYS A 80 -3.75 -5.98 19.41
C LYS A 80 -4.92 -5.77 18.45
N HIS A 81 -4.74 -6.06 17.16
CA HIS A 81 -5.76 -5.90 16.13
C HIS A 81 -6.47 -4.52 16.17
N PRO A 82 -5.72 -3.40 16.22
CA PRO A 82 -6.31 -2.07 16.20
C PRO A 82 -7.02 -1.79 14.86
N THR A 83 -7.99 -0.90 14.91
CA THR A 83 -8.65 -0.33 13.73
C THR A 83 -7.69 0.59 12.96
N ILE A 84 -8.03 0.88 11.69
CA ILE A 84 -7.26 1.83 10.87
C ILE A 84 -7.16 3.20 11.54
N THR A 85 -8.23 3.66 12.18
CA THR A 85 -8.26 4.93 12.91
C THR A 85 -7.24 4.94 14.05
N GLU A 86 -7.24 3.91 14.89
CA GLU A 86 -6.28 3.79 16.01
C GLU A 86 -4.83 3.70 15.50
N ILE A 87 -4.59 3.04 14.37
CA ILE A 87 -3.27 2.99 13.74
C ILE A 87 -2.79 4.39 13.35
N PHE A 88 -3.66 5.21 12.75
CA PHE A 88 -3.32 6.58 12.36
C PHE A 88 -3.22 7.54 13.54
N GLU A 89 -3.95 7.31 14.62
CA GLU A 89 -3.77 8.08 15.86
C GLU A 89 -2.43 7.78 16.52
N GLU A 90 -2.01 6.51 16.51
CA GLU A 90 -0.72 6.10 17.08
C GLU A 90 0.45 6.48 16.19
N TYR A 91 0.28 6.36 14.86
CA TYR A 91 1.30 6.66 13.85
C TYR A 91 0.77 7.66 12.81
N PRO A 92 0.57 8.94 13.19
CA PRO A 92 -0.03 9.94 12.31
C PRO A 92 0.82 10.22 11.06
N ARG A 93 2.13 9.99 11.15
CA ARG A 93 3.08 10.22 10.05
C ARG A 93 2.96 9.21 8.90
N LEU A 94 2.12 8.17 9.02
CA LEU A 94 1.82 7.25 7.91
C LEU A 94 1.15 7.93 6.72
N LEU A 95 0.33 8.95 6.98
CA LEU A 95 -0.43 9.67 5.95
C LEU A 95 0.37 10.79 5.26
N ASP A 96 1.51 11.15 5.84
CA ASP A 96 2.33 12.24 5.31
C ASP A 96 3.04 11.86 4.01
N TYR A 97 3.57 12.89 3.33
CA TYR A 97 4.34 12.74 2.10
C TYR A 97 3.56 11.99 1.00
N ASN A 98 2.28 12.31 0.85
CA ASN A 98 1.39 11.74 -0.16
C ASN A 98 1.32 10.19 -0.11
N GLY A 99 1.39 9.60 1.09
CA GLY A 99 1.29 8.15 1.27
C GLY A 99 2.58 7.37 1.00
N GLU A 100 3.70 8.04 0.70
CA GLU A 100 5.02 7.39 0.52
C GLU A 100 5.39 6.45 1.68
N ARG A 101 4.94 6.76 2.90
CA ARG A 101 5.27 5.97 4.09
C ARG A 101 4.53 4.63 4.11
N ILE A 102 3.27 4.62 3.68
CA ILE A 102 2.48 3.39 3.51
C ILE A 102 3.09 2.54 2.39
N ASP A 103 3.44 3.16 1.26
CA ASP A 103 4.12 2.46 0.16
C ASP A 103 5.41 1.80 0.61
N ARG A 104 6.21 2.51 1.43
CA ARG A 104 7.48 1.98 1.94
C ARG A 104 7.28 0.79 2.86
N GLU A 105 6.24 0.79 3.70
CA GLU A 105 5.89 -0.39 4.49
C GLU A 105 5.49 -1.57 3.61
N PHE A 106 4.66 -1.32 2.61
CA PHE A 106 4.23 -2.34 1.68
C PHE A 106 5.40 -2.96 0.92
N GLN A 107 6.32 -2.14 0.41
CA GLN A 107 7.55 -2.58 -0.24
C GLN A 107 8.44 -3.41 0.69
N SER A 108 8.51 -3.05 1.96
CA SER A 108 9.25 -3.82 2.96
C SER A 108 8.65 -5.20 3.22
N MET A 109 7.31 -5.30 3.21
CA MET A 109 6.60 -6.56 3.46
C MET A 109 6.61 -7.47 2.23
N TYR A 110 6.54 -6.88 1.04
CA TYR A 110 6.41 -7.58 -0.23
C TYR A 110 7.54 -7.18 -1.19
N PRO A 111 8.81 -7.42 -0.81
CA PRO A 111 9.94 -7.06 -1.64
C PRO A 111 9.83 -7.77 -2.99
N LYS A 112 10.06 -7.04 -4.09
CA LYS A 112 10.00 -7.51 -5.49
C LYS A 112 8.58 -7.80 -6.02
N VAL A 113 7.55 -7.57 -5.22
CA VAL A 113 6.13 -7.83 -5.57
C VAL A 113 5.28 -6.58 -5.37
N ALA A 114 5.75 -5.64 -4.55
CA ALA A 114 5.22 -4.30 -4.52
C ALA A 114 5.30 -3.69 -5.92
N ASP A 115 4.15 -3.67 -6.60
CA ASP A 115 3.89 -2.77 -7.70
C ASP A 115 3.74 -1.36 -7.12
N ASN A 116 3.66 -0.36 -7.98
CA ASN A 116 3.34 1.00 -7.53
C ASN A 116 1.82 1.09 -7.28
N PHE A 117 1.26 0.24 -6.41
CA PHE A 117 -0.18 0.11 -6.20
C PHE A 117 -0.83 1.48 -6.00
N ILE A 118 -0.29 2.33 -5.12
CA ILE A 118 -0.82 3.67 -4.87
C ILE A 118 -0.73 4.56 -6.10
N SER A 119 0.36 4.51 -6.88
CA SER A 119 0.47 5.31 -8.11
C SER A 119 -0.46 4.79 -9.23
N LEU A 120 -0.69 3.49 -9.27
CA LEU A 120 -1.57 2.81 -10.21
C LEU A 120 -3.02 2.81 -9.72
N PHE A 121 -3.26 3.20 -8.46
CA PHE A 121 -4.58 3.14 -7.86
C PHE A 121 -5.57 4.01 -8.64
N PRO A 122 -5.30 5.29 -8.92
CA PRO A 122 -6.25 6.12 -9.65
C PRO A 122 -6.48 5.63 -11.09
N THR A 123 -5.42 5.14 -11.76
CA THR A 123 -5.47 4.88 -13.21
C THR A 123 -5.82 3.45 -13.60
N SER A 124 -5.59 2.46 -12.72
CA SER A 124 -5.68 1.04 -13.07
C SER A 124 -6.59 0.22 -12.14
N TYR A 125 -6.75 0.65 -10.88
CA TYR A 125 -7.54 -0.07 -9.89
C TYR A 125 -8.87 0.64 -9.61
N MET A 126 -8.85 1.96 -9.42
CA MET A 126 -10.02 2.77 -9.10
C MET A 126 -11.13 2.63 -10.13
N GLU A 127 -10.82 2.74 -11.44
CA GLU A 127 -11.84 2.59 -12.48
C GLU A 127 -12.53 1.21 -12.44
N LYS A 128 -11.77 0.15 -12.18
CA LYS A 128 -12.31 -1.22 -12.08
C LYS A 128 -13.16 -1.40 -10.84
N ILE A 129 -12.74 -0.82 -9.72
CA ILE A 129 -13.50 -0.82 -8.45
C ILE A 129 -14.81 -0.05 -8.66
N LEU A 130 -14.75 1.16 -9.22
CA LEU A 130 -15.92 1.97 -9.53
C LEU A 130 -16.88 1.25 -10.47
N TYR A 131 -16.38 0.64 -11.54
CA TYR A 131 -17.19 -0.16 -12.45
C TYR A 131 -17.87 -1.34 -11.74
N TYR A 132 -17.14 -2.07 -10.90
CA TYR A 132 -17.71 -3.17 -10.13
C TYR A 132 -18.80 -2.69 -9.17
N VAL A 133 -18.55 -1.60 -8.45
CA VAL A 133 -19.49 -0.99 -7.50
C VAL A 133 -20.73 -0.50 -8.23
N GLU A 134 -20.61 0.20 -9.36
CA GLU A 134 -21.74 0.61 -10.19
C GLU A 134 -22.62 -0.58 -10.59
N LYS A 135 -22.00 -1.72 -10.96
CA LYS A 135 -22.73 -2.90 -11.44
C LYS A 135 -23.33 -3.78 -10.35
N ASN A 136 -22.70 -3.85 -9.17
CA ASN A 136 -23.03 -4.86 -8.16
C ASN A 136 -23.43 -4.27 -6.80
N ARG A 137 -23.04 -3.03 -6.51
CA ARG A 137 -23.25 -2.32 -5.24
C ARG A 137 -23.53 -0.85 -5.50
N ALA A 138 -24.55 -0.57 -6.31
CA ALA A 138 -24.92 0.79 -6.68
C ALA A 138 -25.23 1.67 -5.46
N ASP A 139 -25.65 1.06 -4.34
CA ASP A 139 -25.82 1.69 -3.03
C ASP A 139 -24.54 2.37 -2.49
N LEU A 140 -23.37 1.88 -2.89
CA LEU A 140 -22.06 2.41 -2.49
C LEU A 140 -21.42 3.28 -3.58
N PHE A 141 -22.06 3.43 -4.74
CA PHE A 141 -21.49 4.17 -5.87
C PHE A 141 -21.60 5.68 -5.64
N LEU A 142 -20.60 6.25 -4.97
CA LEU A 142 -20.45 7.69 -4.82
C LEU A 142 -19.51 8.20 -5.92
N LYS A 143 -20.04 8.99 -6.84
CA LYS A 143 -19.23 9.70 -7.84
C LYS A 143 -18.43 10.79 -7.11
N SER A 144 -17.21 10.45 -6.71
CA SER A 144 -16.29 11.35 -6.03
C SER A 144 -16.01 12.58 -6.90
N SER A 145 -16.29 13.77 -6.37
CA SER A 145 -15.99 15.07 -7.00
C SER A 145 -14.52 15.49 -6.88
N PHE A 146 -13.67 14.66 -6.27
CA PHE A 146 -12.26 14.98 -6.01
C PHE A 146 -11.35 14.85 -7.23
N ILE A 147 -11.78 14.14 -8.28
CA ILE A 147 -11.05 14.12 -9.55
C ILE A 147 -11.60 15.24 -10.42
N LYS A 148 -11.07 16.45 -10.21
CA LYS A 148 -11.07 17.42 -11.30
C LYS A 148 -9.97 16.96 -12.26
N ASP A 149 -10.37 16.47 -13.42
CA ASP A 149 -9.47 16.30 -14.55
C ASP A 149 -8.82 17.66 -14.83
N SER A 150 -7.55 17.83 -14.46
CA SER A 150 -6.74 18.91 -15.01
C SER A 150 -6.60 18.62 -16.51
N LYS A 151 -7.34 19.38 -17.31
CA LYS A 151 -7.10 19.51 -18.75
C LYS A 151 -5.75 20.15 -19.02
#